data_AF-A0A969GRG9-F1
#
_entry.id   AF-A0A969GRG9-F1
#
_cell.length_a   1.000
_cell.length_b   1.000
_cell.length_c   1.000
_cell.angle_alpha   90.00
_cell.angle_beta   90.00
_cell.angle_gamma   90.00
#
_symmetry.space_group_name_H-M   'P 1'
#
loop_
_entity.id
_entity.type
_entity.pdbx_description
1 polymer ?
#
loop_
_entity_poly.entity_id
_entity_poly.type
_entity_poly.pdbx_seq_one_letter_code
_entity_poly.pdbx_strand_id
1 'polypeptide(L)'
;MNGESVWVAAQHVSVVNDVSKVALLIGGVAPTATPSATPTETSTVTPTPTATPYPFDVGEGPLFFTTNNEFLTVWAKIYAEAGDKDVPLPGYHVRFEFEEFGRPNTKGEQASFDRFEYNVPPGSGSGNRVDYNYKYEYRPPDPKEKDPNTTDTRATLIGTGTWTMYLTDGAGNQLSDPIEFQTEPGNANREVYVAWRLAR
;
A
#
# COMPACT_ATOMS: atom_id res chain seq x y z
N MET A 1 39.80 -49.87 -15.89
CA MET A 1 39.63 -48.63 -15.10
C MET A 1 40.77 -48.59 -14.08
N ASN A 2 41.40 -47.43 -13.88
CA ASN A 2 42.72 -47.22 -13.28
C ASN A 2 42.87 -47.63 -11.80
N GLY A 3 42.77 -48.92 -11.46
CA GLY A 3 43.26 -49.48 -10.19
C GLY A 3 42.54 -49.04 -8.90
N GLU A 4 41.45 -48.26 -8.98
CA GLU A 4 40.72 -47.77 -7.81
C GLU A 4 39.65 -48.77 -7.32
N SER A 5 39.53 -48.91 -6.00
CA SER A 5 38.54 -49.76 -5.34
C SER A 5 37.25 -48.98 -5.07
N VAL A 6 36.10 -49.53 -5.46
CA VAL A 6 34.77 -48.94 -5.25
C VAL A 6 33.83 -49.93 -4.57
N TRP A 7 32.92 -49.41 -3.74
CA TRP A 7 31.90 -50.22 -3.06
C TRP A 7 30.66 -50.35 -3.92
N VAL A 8 30.15 -51.58 -4.09
CA VAL A 8 28.91 -51.88 -4.82
C VAL A 8 28.00 -52.72 -3.94
N ALA A 9 26.70 -52.43 -3.94
CA ALA A 9 25.71 -53.22 -3.22
C ALA A 9 25.61 -54.64 -3.82
N ALA A 10 25.71 -55.67 -2.97
CA ALA A 10 25.78 -57.07 -3.41
C ALA A 10 24.59 -57.47 -4.30
N GLN A 11 23.40 -56.94 -4.02
CA GLN A 11 22.17 -57.20 -4.79
C GLN A 11 22.19 -56.68 -6.24
N HIS A 12 23.16 -55.83 -6.60
CA HIS A 12 23.33 -55.31 -7.96
C HIS A 12 24.46 -56.01 -8.73
N VAL A 13 25.04 -57.09 -8.19
CA VAL A 13 26.10 -57.86 -8.84
C VAL A 13 25.57 -59.24 -9.22
N SER A 14 25.51 -59.53 -10.53
CA SER A 14 25.25 -60.87 -11.04
C SER A 14 26.56 -61.49 -11.52
N VAL A 15 26.93 -62.64 -10.96
CA VAL A 15 28.08 -63.42 -11.44
C VAL A 15 27.62 -64.30 -12.60
N VAL A 16 28.29 -64.18 -13.75
CA VAL A 16 28.05 -65.06 -14.90
C VAL A 16 29.33 -65.88 -15.11
N ASN A 17 29.23 -67.19 -14.87
CA ASN A 17 30.27 -68.26 -14.86
C ASN A 17 30.81 -68.68 -13.48
N ASP A 18 31.49 -69.84 -13.46
CA ASP A 18 32.08 -70.47 -12.26
C ASP A 18 33.28 -69.65 -11.73
N VAL A 19 33.14 -69.16 -10.50
CA VAL A 19 34.12 -68.31 -9.81
C VAL A 19 34.96 -69.05 -8.77
N SER A 20 34.92 -70.39 -8.75
CA SER A 20 35.62 -71.23 -7.77
C SER A 20 37.15 -71.09 -7.76
N LYS A 21 37.76 -70.38 -8.72
CA LYS A 21 39.20 -70.09 -8.78
C LYS A 21 39.57 -68.62 -8.62
N VAL A 22 38.61 -67.74 -8.31
CA VAL A 22 38.88 -66.30 -8.10
C VAL A 22 39.12 -66.06 -6.61
N ALA A 23 40.30 -65.53 -6.27
CA ALA A 23 40.62 -65.15 -4.90
C ALA A 23 39.71 -64.00 -4.44
N LEU A 24 38.87 -64.24 -3.44
CA LEU A 24 38.08 -63.19 -2.80
C LEU A 24 38.99 -62.33 -1.90
N LEU A 25 39.18 -61.06 -2.28
CA LEU A 25 39.71 -60.05 -1.38
C LEU A 25 38.58 -59.55 -0.47
N ILE A 26 38.69 -59.79 0.84
CA ILE A 26 37.77 -59.17 1.82
C ILE A 26 38.21 -57.71 2.00
N GLY A 27 37.48 -56.79 1.37
CA GLY A 27 37.60 -55.37 1.63
C GLY A 27 37.13 -55.03 3.05
N GLY A 28 37.68 -53.95 3.64
CA GLY A 28 37.32 -53.48 4.99
C GLY A 28 35.83 -53.14 5.17
N VAL A 29 35.43 -52.73 6.37
CA VAL A 29 34.02 -52.40 6.63
C VAL A 29 33.50 -51.30 5.69
N ALA A 30 32.34 -51.54 5.07
CA ALA A 30 31.68 -50.55 4.25
C ALA A 30 31.36 -49.30 5.10
N PRO A 31 31.52 -48.07 4.55
CA PRO A 31 31.23 -46.85 5.30
C PRO A 31 29.75 -46.82 5.70
N THR A 32 29.48 -46.49 6.96
CA THR A 32 28.12 -46.28 7.47
C THR A 32 27.52 -45.06 6.79
N ALA A 33 26.33 -45.21 6.18
CA ALA A 33 25.61 -44.09 5.58
C ALA A 33 25.34 -43.02 6.65
N THR A 34 25.84 -41.81 6.45
CA THR A 34 25.49 -40.64 7.28
C THR A 34 24.03 -40.28 7.00
N PRO A 35 23.16 -40.10 8.02
CA PRO A 35 21.80 -39.64 7.78
C PRO A 35 21.85 -38.24 7.15
N SER A 36 21.31 -38.12 5.94
CA SER A 36 21.15 -36.83 5.25
C SER A 36 20.00 -36.06 5.89
N ALA A 37 20.21 -34.80 6.25
CA ALA A 37 19.14 -33.94 6.74
C ALA A 37 18.07 -33.78 5.64
N THR A 38 16.83 -34.10 5.95
CA THR A 38 15.70 -33.87 5.06
C THR A 38 15.61 -32.36 4.77
N PRO A 39 15.54 -31.92 3.49
CA PRO A 39 15.32 -30.52 3.19
C PRO A 39 13.96 -30.11 3.75
N THR A 40 13.94 -29.13 4.65
CA THR A 40 12.69 -28.50 5.11
C THR A 40 12.11 -27.73 3.92
N GLU A 41 10.91 -28.11 3.47
CA GLU A 41 10.19 -27.31 2.47
C GLU A 41 9.98 -25.91 3.02
N THR A 42 10.63 -24.92 2.39
CA THR A 42 10.32 -23.52 2.64
C THR A 42 8.98 -23.27 1.99
N SER A 43 7.94 -23.02 2.79
CA SER A 43 6.62 -22.70 2.27
C SER A 43 6.73 -21.45 1.40
N THR A 44 6.58 -21.60 0.09
CA THR A 44 6.40 -20.46 -0.80
C THR A 44 5.07 -19.82 -0.42
N VAL A 45 5.12 -18.68 0.25
CA VAL A 45 3.93 -17.88 0.54
C VAL A 45 3.38 -17.47 -0.82
N THR A 46 2.33 -18.14 -1.26
CA THR A 46 1.55 -17.67 -2.40
C THR A 46 0.85 -16.40 -1.90
N PRO A 47 1.06 -15.22 -2.51
CA PRO A 47 0.26 -14.06 -2.14
C PRO A 47 -1.19 -14.48 -2.36
N THR A 48 -1.93 -14.62 -1.26
CA THR A 48 -3.37 -14.77 -1.35
C THR A 48 -3.85 -13.48 -1.99
N PRO A 49 -4.60 -13.50 -3.11
CA PRO A 49 -5.26 -12.28 -3.55
C PRO A 49 -6.14 -11.83 -2.40
N THR A 50 -5.77 -10.74 -1.74
CA THR A 50 -6.64 -10.06 -0.79
C THR A 50 -7.84 -9.63 -1.62
N ALA A 51 -8.99 -10.29 -1.42
CA ALA A 51 -10.24 -9.75 -1.94
C ALA A 51 -10.38 -8.37 -1.32
N THR A 52 -10.32 -7.29 -2.11
CA THR A 52 -10.65 -5.96 -1.58
C THR A 52 -12.11 -6.06 -1.15
N PRO A 53 -12.45 -6.04 0.17
CA PRO A 53 -13.83 -6.19 0.61
C PRO A 53 -14.68 -4.98 0.20
N TYR A 54 -14.00 -3.92 -0.22
CA TYR A 54 -14.55 -2.64 -0.53
C TYR A 54 -14.73 -2.44 -2.03
N PRO A 55 -15.81 -1.75 -2.45
CA PRO A 55 -16.08 -1.52 -3.87
C PRO A 55 -15.15 -0.48 -4.50
N PHE A 56 -14.26 0.18 -3.74
CA PHE A 56 -13.27 1.12 -4.28
C PHE A 56 -11.85 0.75 -3.90
N ASP A 57 -10.96 0.85 -4.89
CA ASP A 57 -9.52 0.80 -4.71
C ASP A 57 -8.91 2.20 -4.86
N VAL A 58 -7.68 2.40 -4.38
CA VAL A 58 -6.91 3.61 -4.65
C VAL A 58 -6.45 3.60 -6.11
N GLY A 59 -6.94 4.55 -6.90
CA GLY A 59 -6.55 4.74 -8.30
C GLY A 59 -5.26 5.54 -8.44
N GLU A 60 -5.04 6.53 -7.58
CA GLU A 60 -3.85 7.39 -7.58
C GLU A 60 -3.62 8.03 -6.21
N GLY A 61 -2.36 8.32 -5.90
CA GLY A 61 -1.97 9.02 -4.68
C GLY A 61 -1.83 8.14 -3.43
N PRO A 62 -1.65 8.74 -2.24
CA PRO A 62 -1.66 10.19 -2.00
C PRO A 62 -0.47 10.90 -2.69
N LEU A 63 -0.76 11.96 -3.45
CA LEU A 63 0.23 12.87 -4.01
C LEU A 63 0.27 14.15 -3.16
N PHE A 64 1.46 14.69 -2.96
CA PHE A 64 1.64 15.86 -2.12
C PHE A 64 2.09 17.05 -2.94
N PHE A 65 1.45 18.19 -2.71
CA PHE A 65 1.82 19.47 -3.29
C PHE A 65 2.21 20.44 -2.20
N THR A 66 3.29 21.17 -2.46
CA THR A 66 3.76 22.23 -1.57
C THR A 66 2.79 23.41 -1.63
N THR A 67 2.49 23.96 -0.46
CA THR A 67 1.61 25.13 -0.33
C THR A 67 2.10 26.05 0.77
N ASN A 68 1.82 27.34 0.65
CA ASN A 68 2.01 28.31 1.72
C ASN A 68 0.77 28.46 2.62
N ASN A 69 -0.31 27.73 2.32
CA ASN A 69 -1.50 27.67 3.16
C ASN A 69 -1.17 27.10 4.54
N GLU A 70 -1.74 27.68 5.59
CA GLU A 70 -1.61 27.19 6.99
C GLU A 70 -2.67 26.16 7.38
N PHE A 71 -3.32 25.54 6.39
CA PHE A 71 -4.41 24.56 6.58
C PHE A 71 -4.18 23.36 5.63
N LEU A 72 -4.77 22.21 5.96
CA LEU A 72 -4.72 21.01 5.13
C LEU A 72 -5.83 21.10 4.08
N THR A 73 -5.50 20.81 2.82
CA THR A 73 -6.48 20.64 1.74
C THR A 73 -6.29 19.27 1.11
N VAL A 74 -7.39 18.55 0.89
CA VAL A 74 -7.39 17.29 0.16
C VAL A 74 -8.31 17.42 -1.04
N TRP A 75 -7.76 17.15 -2.22
CA TRP A 75 -8.45 17.09 -3.49
C TRP A 75 -8.68 15.62 -3.83
N ALA A 76 -9.94 15.19 -3.84
CA ALA A 76 -10.27 13.79 -4.10
C ALA A 76 -11.01 13.63 -5.43
N LYS A 77 -10.55 12.65 -6.22
CA LYS A 77 -11.21 12.20 -7.44
C LYS A 77 -11.85 10.84 -7.21
N ILE A 78 -13.18 10.78 -7.27
CA ILE A 78 -13.97 9.56 -7.03
C ILE A 78 -14.67 9.22 -8.34
N TYR A 79 -14.30 8.09 -8.94
CA TYR A 79 -14.67 7.82 -10.32
C TYR A 79 -14.85 6.33 -10.64
N ALA A 80 -15.52 6.07 -11.75
CA ALA A 80 -15.53 4.78 -12.43
C ALA A 80 -14.86 4.93 -13.81
N GLU A 81 -14.25 3.85 -14.29
CA GLU A 81 -13.73 3.79 -15.66
C GLU A 81 -14.84 3.38 -16.63
N ALA A 82 -15.02 4.14 -17.72
CA ALA A 82 -15.92 3.83 -18.82
C ALA A 82 -15.14 3.86 -20.15
N GLY A 83 -14.53 2.72 -20.48
CA GLY A 83 -13.56 2.63 -21.57
C GLY A 83 -12.28 3.39 -21.22
N ASP A 84 -11.85 4.31 -22.09
CA ASP A 84 -10.66 5.15 -21.90
C ASP A 84 -10.97 6.47 -21.17
N LYS A 85 -12.12 6.56 -20.49
CA LYS A 85 -12.57 7.78 -19.82
C LYS A 85 -12.93 7.52 -18.38
N ASP A 86 -12.64 8.50 -17.54
CA ASP A 86 -13.11 8.53 -16.16
C ASP A 86 -14.49 9.20 -16.11
N VAL A 87 -15.39 8.61 -15.34
CA VAL A 87 -16.73 9.13 -15.07
C VAL A 87 -16.81 9.52 -13.60
N PRO A 88 -17.14 10.79 -13.26
CA PRO A 88 -17.27 11.22 -11.88
C PRO A 88 -18.43 10.50 -11.20
N LEU A 89 -18.19 10.04 -9.98
CA LEU A 89 -19.20 9.40 -9.16
C LEU A 89 -19.68 10.36 -8.07
N PRO A 90 -20.91 10.90 -8.16
CA PRO A 90 -21.47 11.79 -7.15
C PRO A 90 -22.03 11.03 -5.93
N GLY A 91 -22.23 11.74 -4.82
CA GLY A 91 -22.94 11.20 -3.65
C GLY A 91 -22.06 10.44 -2.64
N TYR A 92 -20.75 10.39 -2.87
CA TYR A 92 -19.79 9.78 -1.95
C TYR A 92 -19.16 10.82 -1.03
N HIS A 93 -18.72 10.37 0.14
CA HIS A 93 -18.06 11.20 1.15
C HIS A 93 -16.68 10.64 1.46
N VAL A 94 -15.82 11.45 2.07
CA VAL A 94 -14.52 10.99 2.57
C VAL A 94 -14.43 11.31 4.04
N ARG A 95 -14.19 10.28 4.85
CA ARG A 95 -13.97 10.45 6.28
C ARG A 95 -12.50 10.76 6.52
N PHE A 96 -12.23 11.74 7.38
CA PHE A 96 -10.90 12.12 7.79
C PHE A 96 -10.75 12.02 9.30
N GLU A 97 -9.65 11.42 9.73
CA GLU A 97 -9.29 11.24 11.12
C GLU A 97 -7.83 11.69 11.30
N PHE A 98 -7.54 12.28 12.46
CA PHE A 98 -6.19 12.61 12.90
C PHE A 98 -5.96 11.94 14.25
N GLU A 99 -4.98 11.04 14.31
CA GLU A 99 -4.73 10.21 15.49
C GLU A 99 -6.01 9.52 15.98
N GLU A 100 -6.75 8.87 15.06
CA GLU A 100 -8.03 8.18 15.31
C GLU A 100 -9.22 9.09 15.68
N PHE A 101 -9.02 10.40 15.79
CA PHE A 101 -10.10 11.35 16.07
C PHE A 101 -10.64 11.97 14.78
N GLY A 102 -11.95 11.90 14.59
CA GLY A 102 -12.64 12.57 13.48
C GLY A 102 -12.27 14.05 13.34
N ARG A 103 -11.99 14.46 12.10
CA ARG A 103 -11.73 15.84 11.70
C ARG A 103 -12.66 16.18 10.54
N PRO A 104 -13.81 16.83 10.82
CA PRO A 104 -14.74 17.19 9.75
C PRO A 104 -14.21 18.34 8.89
N ASN A 105 -14.74 18.43 7.68
CA ASN A 105 -14.47 19.50 6.75
C ASN A 105 -14.88 20.85 7.36
N THR A 106 -13.95 21.80 7.39
CA THR A 106 -14.19 23.13 7.97
C THR A 106 -15.22 23.94 7.16
N LYS A 107 -15.41 23.61 5.88
CA LYS A 107 -16.43 24.24 5.02
C LYS A 107 -17.80 23.56 5.09
N GLY A 108 -17.96 22.56 5.96
CA GLY A 108 -19.11 21.67 6.01
C GLY A 108 -18.93 20.46 5.11
N GLU A 109 -19.53 19.34 5.52
CA GLU A 109 -19.49 18.11 4.73
C GLU A 109 -20.31 18.25 3.46
N GLN A 110 -19.72 17.90 2.32
CA GLN A 110 -20.36 17.89 1.01
C GLN A 110 -20.07 16.56 0.34
N ALA A 111 -21.05 15.99 -0.36
CA ALA A 111 -20.82 14.82 -1.17
C ALA A 111 -20.02 15.16 -2.43
N SER A 112 -19.41 14.16 -3.05
CA SER A 112 -18.76 14.29 -4.34
C SER A 112 -19.73 14.77 -5.43
N PHE A 113 -19.20 15.55 -6.37
CA PHE A 113 -19.95 16.14 -7.48
C PHE A 113 -20.08 15.20 -8.67
N ASP A 114 -21.05 15.50 -9.53
CA ASP A 114 -21.35 14.80 -10.79
C ASP A 114 -20.50 15.26 -11.98
N ARG A 115 -19.48 16.08 -11.71
CA ARG A 115 -18.53 16.60 -12.68
C ARG A 115 -17.14 16.67 -12.05
N PHE A 116 -16.12 16.62 -12.89
CA PHE A 116 -14.78 16.99 -12.46
C PHE A 116 -14.58 18.50 -12.55
N GLU A 117 -13.92 19.05 -11.53
CA GLU A 117 -13.37 20.40 -11.51
C GLU A 117 -11.85 20.32 -11.41
N TYR A 118 -11.17 21.45 -11.56
CA TYR A 118 -9.71 21.51 -11.41
C TYR A 118 -9.32 22.33 -10.20
N ASN A 119 -8.37 21.82 -9.41
CA ASN A 119 -7.89 22.48 -8.19
C ASN A 119 -7.29 23.88 -8.47
N VAL A 120 -6.72 24.07 -9.66
CA VAL A 120 -6.18 25.36 -10.12
C VAL A 120 -6.63 25.68 -11.56
N PRO A 121 -6.74 26.99 -11.92
CA PRO A 121 -6.99 27.41 -13.31
C PRO A 121 -5.89 26.91 -14.26
N PRO A 122 -6.17 26.81 -15.58
CA PRO A 122 -5.15 26.49 -16.58
C PRO A 122 -4.16 27.65 -16.77
N GLY A 123 -2.87 27.35 -16.93
CA GLY A 123 -1.81 28.34 -17.10
C GLY A 123 -0.41 27.77 -16.85
N SER A 124 0.61 28.63 -16.98
CA SER A 124 2.02 28.26 -16.78
C SER A 124 2.37 27.83 -15.35
N GLY A 125 1.55 28.21 -14.37
CA GLY A 125 1.67 27.79 -12.97
C GLY A 125 0.91 26.51 -12.62
N SER A 126 0.27 25.85 -13.59
CA SER A 126 -0.63 24.69 -13.38
C SER A 126 0.09 23.34 -13.26
N GLY A 127 1.36 23.32 -12.84
CA GLY A 127 2.16 22.09 -12.78
C GLY A 127 1.59 21.01 -11.84
N ASN A 128 0.78 21.42 -10.84
CA ASN A 128 0.06 20.56 -9.90
C ASN A 128 -1.45 20.50 -10.17
N ARG A 129 -1.86 20.77 -11.41
CA ARG A 129 -3.28 20.80 -11.78
C ARG A 129 -3.83 19.39 -11.92
N VAL A 130 -4.77 19.05 -11.04
CA VAL A 130 -5.46 17.76 -10.99
C VAL A 130 -6.96 17.97 -11.08
N ASP A 131 -7.65 16.99 -11.67
CA ASP A 131 -9.09 16.94 -11.71
C ASP A 131 -9.63 16.26 -10.45
N TYR A 132 -10.71 16.78 -9.88
CA TYR A 132 -11.29 16.28 -8.63
C TYR A 132 -12.81 16.47 -8.65
N ASN A 133 -13.53 15.74 -7.81
CA ASN A 133 -14.96 15.96 -7.61
C ASN A 133 -15.35 15.97 -6.12
N TYR A 134 -14.39 15.93 -5.20
CA TYR A 134 -14.61 16.14 -3.77
C TYR A 134 -13.46 16.96 -3.18
N LYS A 135 -13.79 17.94 -2.33
CA LYS A 135 -12.79 18.80 -1.67
C LYS A 135 -12.98 18.78 -0.17
N TYR A 136 -11.89 18.52 0.54
CA TYR A 136 -11.80 18.66 1.99
C TYR A 136 -10.83 19.76 2.38
N GLU A 137 -11.21 20.56 3.38
CA GLU A 137 -10.33 21.52 4.02
C GLU A 137 -10.40 21.36 5.54
N TYR A 138 -9.24 21.19 6.18
CA TYR A 138 -9.12 21.31 7.63
C TYR A 138 -8.35 22.55 8.01
N ARG A 139 -9.06 23.53 8.54
CA ARG A 139 -8.54 24.81 8.99
C ARG A 139 -8.75 24.93 10.51
N PRO A 140 -7.72 24.61 11.33
CA PRO A 140 -7.75 24.86 12.77
C PRO A 140 -8.11 26.32 13.07
N PRO A 141 -8.70 26.64 14.26
CA PRO A 141 -8.93 28.02 14.70
C PRO A 141 -7.68 28.89 14.60
N ASP A 142 -7.84 30.22 14.47
CA ASP A 142 -6.68 31.11 14.49
C ASP A 142 -6.04 31.13 15.88
N PRO A 143 -4.75 30.80 16.05
CA PRO A 143 -4.09 31.01 17.33
C PRO A 143 -4.16 32.46 17.80
N LYS A 144 -4.12 33.41 16.85
CA LYS A 144 -4.06 34.86 17.14
C LYS A 144 -5.38 35.46 17.59
N GLU A 145 -6.50 34.77 17.35
CA GLU A 145 -7.80 35.17 17.91
C GLU A 145 -7.81 35.02 19.44
N LYS A 146 -7.09 34.04 19.98
CA LYS A 146 -6.99 33.80 21.43
C LYS A 146 -5.82 34.55 22.07
N ASP A 147 -4.66 34.55 21.42
CA ASP A 147 -3.48 35.29 21.87
C ASP A 147 -2.86 36.05 20.69
N PRO A 148 -3.12 37.36 20.55
CA PRO A 148 -2.57 38.16 19.45
C PRO A 148 -1.04 38.19 19.38
N ASN A 149 -0.33 37.85 20.47
CA ASN A 149 1.14 37.89 20.53
C ASN A 149 1.80 36.52 20.28
N THR A 150 1.01 35.45 20.06
CA THR A 150 1.57 34.12 19.79
C THR A 150 2.34 34.07 18.46
N THR A 151 3.38 33.25 18.43
CA THR A 151 4.08 32.87 17.20
C THR A 151 3.47 31.65 16.51
N ASP A 152 2.48 31.01 17.14
CA ASP A 152 1.80 29.85 16.56
C ASP A 152 1.04 30.23 15.29
N THR A 153 1.07 29.30 14.34
CA THR A 153 0.30 29.38 13.09
C THR A 153 -0.78 28.31 13.09
N ARG A 154 -1.74 28.39 12.17
CA ARG A 154 -2.69 27.28 12.02
C ARG A 154 -1.99 25.98 11.63
N ALA A 155 -0.88 26.06 10.89
CA ALA A 155 -0.05 24.89 10.56
C ALA A 155 0.57 24.24 11.81
N THR A 156 0.97 25.04 12.81
CA THR A 156 1.41 24.52 14.12
C THR A 156 0.29 23.75 14.81
N LEU A 157 -0.96 24.21 14.67
CA LEU A 157 -2.13 23.54 15.26
C LEU A 157 -2.63 22.30 14.49
N ILE A 158 -2.27 22.13 13.21
CA ILE A 158 -2.43 20.85 12.52
C ILE A 158 -1.60 19.78 13.24
N GLY A 159 -0.40 20.17 13.69
CA GLY A 159 0.49 19.33 14.47
C GLY A 159 1.24 18.29 13.66
N THR A 160 2.01 17.48 14.38
CA THR A 160 2.70 16.30 13.85
C THR A 160 1.90 15.06 14.21
N GLY A 161 1.56 14.25 13.21
CA GLY A 161 0.80 13.02 13.44
C GLY A 161 0.26 12.38 12.18
N THR A 162 -0.42 11.26 12.37
CA THR A 162 -1.01 10.45 11.30
C THR A 162 -2.45 10.90 11.02
N TRP A 163 -2.68 11.16 9.75
CA TRP A 163 -4.00 11.32 9.17
C TRP A 163 -4.42 10.03 8.50
N THR A 164 -5.68 9.64 8.72
CA THR A 164 -6.31 8.50 8.06
C THR A 164 -7.50 9.01 7.26
N MET A 165 -7.62 8.57 6.01
CA MET A 165 -8.76 8.87 5.16
C MET A 165 -9.31 7.63 4.46
N TYR A 166 -10.63 7.55 4.30
CA TYR A 166 -11.29 6.49 3.54
C TYR A 166 -12.61 6.96 2.97
N LEU A 167 -13.02 6.34 1.86
CA LEU A 167 -14.28 6.63 1.20
C LEU A 167 -15.46 6.08 2.01
N THR A 168 -16.57 6.81 2.02
CA THR A 168 -17.83 6.39 2.64
C THR A 168 -19.05 6.71 1.75
N ASP A 169 -20.16 6.00 1.95
CA ASP A 169 -21.45 6.39 1.40
C ASP A 169 -22.14 7.47 2.24
N GLY A 170 -23.30 7.96 1.79
CA GLY A 170 -24.11 8.94 2.53
C GLY A 170 -24.70 8.44 3.85
N ALA A 171 -24.62 7.13 4.15
CA ALA A 171 -24.99 6.54 5.44
C ALA A 171 -23.78 6.37 6.37
N GLY A 172 -22.57 6.66 5.90
CA GLY A 172 -21.32 6.55 6.64
C GLY A 172 -20.68 5.15 6.60
N ASN A 173 -21.15 4.24 5.74
CA ASN A 173 -20.51 2.94 5.57
C ASN A 173 -19.17 3.12 4.83
N GLN A 174 -18.12 2.46 5.30
CA GLN A 174 -16.80 2.49 4.66
C GLN A 174 -16.80 1.72 3.33
N LEU A 175 -16.16 2.30 2.32
CA LEU A 175 -16.16 1.83 0.93
C LEU A 175 -14.78 1.71 0.31
N SER A 176 -13.71 1.95 1.05
CA SER A 176 -12.33 1.74 0.62
C SER A 176 -11.46 1.31 1.79
N ASP A 177 -10.30 0.75 1.50
CA ASP A 177 -9.23 0.65 2.50
C ASP A 177 -8.80 2.06 2.97
N PRO A 178 -8.30 2.18 4.22
CA PRO A 178 -7.76 3.43 4.73
C PRO A 178 -6.46 3.81 4.04
N ILE A 179 -6.30 5.10 3.78
CA ILE A 179 -5.06 5.72 3.33
C ILE A 179 -4.50 6.54 4.48
N GLU A 180 -3.24 6.31 4.80
CA GLU A 180 -2.54 7.04 5.85
C GLU A 180 -1.48 7.98 5.28
N PHE A 181 -1.35 9.15 5.89
CA PHE A 181 -0.24 10.07 5.63
C PHE A 181 0.08 10.89 6.88
N GLN A 182 1.24 11.53 6.90
CA GLN A 182 1.67 12.33 8.03
C GLN A 182 1.69 13.81 7.68
N THR A 183 1.33 14.64 8.66
CA THR A 183 1.62 16.08 8.62
C THR A 183 2.65 16.43 9.67
N GLU A 184 3.35 17.54 9.45
CA GLU A 184 4.17 18.20 10.46
C GLU A 184 4.18 19.71 10.16
N PRO A 185 4.28 20.60 11.17
CA PRO A 185 4.16 22.05 10.96
C PRO A 185 5.18 22.63 9.97
N GLY A 186 6.41 22.10 9.98
CA GLY A 186 7.50 22.56 9.11
C GLY A 186 7.38 22.10 7.65
N ASN A 187 6.50 21.14 7.36
CA ASN A 187 6.38 20.56 6.02
C ASN A 187 5.26 21.25 5.23
N ALA A 188 5.64 21.85 4.11
CA ALA A 188 4.73 22.57 3.21
C ALA A 188 3.80 21.65 2.39
N ASN A 189 3.99 20.32 2.44
CA ASN A 189 3.18 19.32 1.74
C ASN A 189 1.79 19.14 2.38
N ARG A 190 0.99 20.22 2.38
CA ARG A 190 -0.34 20.29 3.01
C ARG A 190 -1.48 20.36 2.00
N GLU A 191 -1.17 20.27 0.71
CA GLU A 191 -2.15 19.94 -0.32
C GLU A 191 -1.94 18.49 -0.73
N VAL A 192 -2.98 17.68 -0.58
CA VAL A 192 -2.94 16.25 -0.88
C VAL A 192 -3.92 15.96 -2.00
N TYR A 193 -3.53 15.13 -2.95
CA TYR A 193 -4.43 14.60 -3.96
C TYR A 193 -4.52 13.09 -3.84
N VAL A 194 -5.73 12.57 -4.01
CA VAL A 194 -6.01 11.13 -3.98
C VAL A 194 -7.13 10.81 -4.95
N ALA A 195 -7.06 9.65 -5.58
CA ALA A 195 -8.14 9.14 -6.41
C ALA A 195 -8.64 7.79 -5.91
N TRP A 196 -9.95 7.65 -5.77
CA TRP A 196 -10.62 6.37 -5.55
C TRP A 196 -11.34 5.94 -6.82
N ARG A 197 -11.08 4.71 -7.24
CA ARG A 197 -11.66 4.10 -8.42
C ARG A 197 -12.61 2.99 -8.00
N LEU A 198 -13.82 2.97 -8.55
CA LEU A 198 -14.75 1.84 -8.42
C LEU A 198 -14.09 0.57 -9.00
N ALA A 199 -13.90 -0.44 -8.15
CA ALA A 199 -13.35 -1.73 -8.52
C ALA A 199 -14.28 -2.42 -9.52
N ARG A 200 -13.69 -3.13 -10.50
CA ARG A 200 -14.41 -3.84 -11.57
C ARG A 200 -14.83 -5.25 -11.16
#